data_AF-A0A816MIE2-F1
#
_entry.id   AF-A0A816MIE2-F1
#
_cell.length_a   1.000
_cell.length_b   1.000
_cell.length_c   1.000
_cell.angle_alpha   90.00
_cell.angle_beta   90.00
_cell.angle_gamma   90.00
#
_symmetry.space_group_name_H-M   'P 1'
#
loop_
_entity.id
_entity.type
_entity.pdbx_description
1 polymer ?
#
loop_
_entity_poly.entity_id
_entity_poly.type
_entity_poly.pdbx_seq_one_letter_code
_entity_poly.pdbx_strand_id
1 'polypeptide(L)' 'MAMKRNGTSHVSSDSDEKFMSFKDISLGPHEAQLRFRLIHFWEARNPVKKTLIGLEMLLIDEQARVSMVILDVYYTLD' A
#
# COMPACT_ATOMS: atom_id res chain seq x y z
N MET A 1 -26.09 -35.01 -35.28
CA MET A 1 -24.99 -35.36 -34.35
C MET A 1 -24.45 -34.05 -33.80
N ALA A 2 -24.53 -33.81 -32.49
CA ALA A 2 -24.07 -32.56 -31.85
C ALA A 2 -22.78 -32.84 -31.09
N MET A 3 -21.69 -32.17 -31.44
CA MET A 3 -20.42 -32.26 -30.73
C MET A 3 -20.46 -31.33 -29.50
N LYS A 4 -20.43 -31.92 -28.31
CA LYS A 4 -20.34 -31.22 -27.03
C LYS A 4 -18.94 -30.60 -26.92
N ARG A 5 -18.83 -29.27 -26.92
CA ARG A 5 -17.56 -28.57 -26.61
C ARG A 5 -17.36 -28.57 -25.09
N ASN A 6 -16.42 -29.38 -24.60
CA ASN A 6 -15.93 -29.30 -23.23
C ASN A 6 -14.92 -28.15 -23.15
N GLY A 7 -15.41 -26.94 -22.89
CA GLY A 7 -14.57 -25.80 -22.56
C GLY A 7 -14.26 -25.79 -21.07
N THR A 8 -13.25 -26.54 -20.64
CA THR A 8 -12.64 -26.34 -19.33
C THR A 8 -11.38 -25.51 -19.51
N SER A 9 -11.54 -24.20 -19.68
CA SER A 9 -10.46 -23.25 -19.41
C SER A 9 -10.60 -22.79 -17.96
N HIS A 10 -10.19 -23.63 -17.02
CA HIS A 10 -9.91 -23.14 -15.68
C HIS A 10 -8.56 -22.41 -15.78
N VAL A 11 -8.62 -21.15 -16.22
CA VAL A 11 -7.50 -20.22 -16.02
C VAL A 11 -7.48 -19.97 -14.52
N SER A 12 -6.76 -20.82 -13.80
CA SER A 12 -6.30 -20.47 -12.47
C SER A 12 -5.28 -19.36 -12.70
N SER A 13 -5.67 -18.12 -12.40
CA SER A 13 -4.72 -17.01 -12.28
C SER A 13 -3.93 -17.24 -10.99
N ASP A 14 -3.06 -18.24 -11.01
CA ASP A 14 -2.17 -18.61 -9.92
C ASP A 14 -0.96 -17.67 -9.92
N SER A 15 -1.23 -16.37 -9.86
CA SER A 15 -0.25 -15.41 -9.38
C SER A 15 -0.36 -15.45 -7.86
N ASP A 16 0.23 -16.48 -7.27
CA ASP A 16 0.42 -16.65 -5.82
C ASP A 16 1.45 -15.61 -5.30
N GLU A 17 1.35 -14.36 -5.79
CA GLU A 17 2.08 -13.22 -5.26
C GLU A 17 1.52 -12.95 -3.87
N LYS A 18 2.16 -13.57 -2.88
CA LYS A 18 1.80 -13.41 -1.48
C LYS A 18 2.25 -12.02 -1.01
N PHE A 19 1.31 -11.07 -0.99
CA PHE A 19 1.52 -9.76 -0.38
C PHE A 19 1.52 -9.88 1.13
N MET A 20 2.41 -9.12 1.77
CA MET A 20 2.45 -9.05 3.22
C MET A 20 1.32 -8.14 3.74
N SER A 21 0.86 -8.42 4.95
CA SER A 21 -0.04 -7.53 5.69
C SER A 21 0.72 -6.69 6.69
N PHE A 22 0.10 -5.66 7.27
CA PHE A 22 0.79 -4.80 8.23
C PHE A 22 1.30 -5.54 9.47
N LYS A 23 0.69 -6.68 9.82
CA LYS A 23 1.14 -7.51 10.96
C LYS A 23 2.40 -8.30 10.68
N ASP A 24 2.69 -8.56 9.41
CA ASP A 24 3.83 -9.39 9.01
C ASP A 24 5.11 -8.55 8.87
N ILE A 25 4.98 -7.22 8.95
CA ILE A 25 6.11 -6.29 8.88
C ILE A 25 6.78 -6.20 10.25
N SER A 26 8.05 -6.59 10.31
CA SER A 26 8.92 -6.30 11.45
C SER A 26 9.63 -4.97 11.31
N LEU A 27 9.92 -4.30 12.44
CA LEU A 27 10.80 -3.12 12.45
C LEU A 27 12.22 -3.52 12.06
N GLY A 28 12.77 -2.89 11.02
CA GLY A 28 14.15 -3.11 10.59
C GLY A 28 14.33 -3.00 9.07
N PRO A 29 15.59 -3.08 8.58
CA PRO A 29 15.90 -3.08 7.16
C PRO A 29 15.50 -4.43 6.55
N HIS A 30 14.24 -4.55 6.16
CA HIS A 30 13.70 -5.67 5.41
C HIS A 30 12.84 -5.13 4.27
N GLU A 31 13.02 -5.69 3.07
CA GLU A 31 12.23 -5.31 1.91
C GLU A 31 10.98 -6.20 1.84
N ALA A 32 9.80 -5.59 1.89
CA ALA A 32 8.52 -6.28 1.80
C ALA A 32 7.61 -5.58 0.80
N GLN A 33 6.85 -6.36 0.02
CA GLN A 33 5.79 -5.82 -0.81
C GLN A 33 4.44 -5.91 -0.09
N LEU A 34 3.73 -4.79 -0.03
CA LEU A 34 2.40 -4.69 0.55
C LEU A 34 1.39 -4.16 -0.44
N ARG A 35 0.17 -4.70 -0.35
CA ARG A 35 -1.02 -4.13 -0.97
C ARG A 35 -1.82 -3.41 0.10
N PHE A 36 -2.13 -2.14 -0.17
CA PHE A 36 -2.96 -1.33 0.71
C PHE A 36 -3.82 -0.38 -0.12
N ARG A 37 -4.88 0.13 0.50
CA ARG A 37 -5.64 1.28 0.00
C ARG A 37 -5.32 2.48 0.86
N LEU A 38 -5.06 3.61 0.22
CA LEU A 38 -4.97 4.90 0.90
C LEU A 38 -6.38 5.36 1.25
N ILE A 39 -6.66 5.60 2.53
CA ILE A 39 -7.97 6.06 3.03
C ILE A 39 -7.97 7.57 3.24
N HIS A 40 -6.87 8.11 3.76
CA HIS A 40 -6.73 9.53 4.02
C HIS A 40 -5.29 9.97 3.77
N PHE A 41 -5.14 11.18 3.24
CA PHE A 41 -3.87 11.79 2.90
C PHE A 41 -3.89 13.25 3.32
N TRP A 42 -2.89 13.65 4.09
CA TRP A 42 -2.71 15.01 4.54
C TRP A 42 -1.28 15.50 4.28
N GLU A 43 -1.19 16.72 3.76
CA GLU A 43 0.09 17.41 3.60
C GLU A 43 0.32 18.34 4.78
N ALA A 44 1.32 18.02 5.59
CA ALA A 44 1.81 18.98 6.57
C ALA A 44 2.59 20.06 5.81
N ARG A 45 2.14 21.32 5.89
CA ARG A 45 2.81 22.46 5.24
C ARG A 45 3.16 23.52 6.27
N ASN A 46 4.30 24.20 6.06
CA ASN A 46 4.65 25.41 6.81
C ASN A 46 3.59 26.49 6.51
N PRO A 47 2.89 27.03 7.53
CA PRO A 47 1.80 27.98 7.30
C PRO A 47 2.27 29.33 6.73
N VAL A 48 3.54 29.70 6.96
CA VAL A 48 4.17 30.95 6.52
C VAL A 48 4.75 30.78 5.12
N LYS A 49 5.67 29.83 4.94
CA LYS A 49 6.37 29.61 3.66
C LYS A 49 5.56 28.79 2.65
N LYS A 50 4.45 28.17 3.09
CA LYS A 50 3.61 27.24 2.31
C LYS A 50 4.34 26.02 1.75
N THR A 51 5.58 25.78 2.20
CA THR A 51 6.42 24.63 1.85
C THR A 51 5.89 23.35 2.51
N LEU A 52 5.96 22.21 1.82
CA LEU A 52 5.71 20.89 2.39
C LEU A 52 6.73 20.60 3.50
N ILE A 53 6.29 20.06 4.63
CA ILE A 53 7.17 19.65 5.74
C ILE A 53 7.01 18.16 6.08
N GLY A 54 5.91 17.55 5.66
CA GLY A 54 5.67 16.13 5.87
C GLY A 54 4.40 15.66 5.17
N LEU A 55 4.27 14.33 5.08
CA LEU A 55 3.09 13.65 4.59
C LEU A 55 2.59 12.69 5.66
N GLU A 56 1.30 12.80 5.98
CA GLU A 56 0.61 11.84 6.85
C GLU A 56 -0.38 11.05 6.01
N MET A 57 -0.31 9.72 6.11
CA MET A 57 -1.11 8.80 5.33
C MET A 57 -1.78 7.77 6.22
N LEU A 58 -3.08 7.59 6.02
CA LEU A 58 -3.85 6.52 6.64
C LEU A 58 -4.07 5.41 5.62
N LEU A 59 -3.49 4.25 5.87
CA LEU A 59 -3.50 3.10 4.95
C LEU A 59 -4.35 1.97 5.53
N ILE A 60 -5.05 1.23 4.67
CA ILE A 60 -5.75 -0.02 5.04
C ILE A 60 -5.24 -1.19 4.20
N ASP A 61 -4.84 -2.29 4.86
CA ASP A 61 -4.41 -3.51 4.19
C ASP A 61 -5.61 -4.41 3.79
N GLU A 62 -5.32 -5.52 3.10
CA GLU A 62 -6.33 -6.50 2.69
C GLU A 62 -7.08 -7.14 3.88
N GLN A 63 -6.52 -7.07 5.08
CA GLN A 63 -7.09 -7.61 6.31
C GLN A 63 -7.84 -6.54 7.11
N ALA A 64 -8.19 -5.43 6.46
CA ALA A 64 -8.89 -4.28 7.01
C ALA A 64 -8.17 -3.61 8.19
N ARG A 65 -6.84 -3.74 8.27
CA ARG A 65 -6.06 -3.09 9.33
C ARG A 65 -5.62 -1.73 8.90
N VAL A 66 -5.75 -0.79 9.82
CA VAL A 66 -5.37 0.60 9.61
C VAL A 66 -3.98 0.85 10.16
N SER A 67 -3.12 1.48 9.35
CA SER A 67 -1.79 1.94 9.76
C SER A 67 -1.62 3.41 9.42
N MET A 68 -1.04 4.18 10.35
CA MET A 68 -0.63 5.57 10.13
C MET A 68 0.83 5.58 9.70
N VAL A 69 1.12 6.23 8.58
CA VAL A 69 2.48 6.44 8.09
C VAL A 69 2.76 7.94 8.07
N ILE A 70 3.86 8.34 8.70
CA ILE A 70 4.35 9.71 8.75
C ILE A 70 5.69 9.74 8.00
N LEU A 71 5.77 10.57 6.97
CA LEU A 71 7.00 10.83 6.23
C LEU A 71 7.42 12.27 6.47
N ASP A 72 8.49 12.47 7.22
CA ASP A 72 9.09 13.79 7.43
C ASP A 72 9.94 14.17 6.23
N VAL A 73 9.68 15.36 5.66
CA VAL A 73 10.50 15.92 4.59
C VAL A 73 11.47 16.91 5.22
N TYR A 74 12.64 16.41 5.63
CA TYR A 74 13.73 17.26 6.11
C TYR A 74 14.26 18.11 4.95
N TYR A 75 13.90 19.39 4.93
CA TYR A 75 14.63 20.39 4.15
C TYR A 75 15.77 20.94 5.01
N THR A 76 16.96 21.07 4.42
CA THR A 76 18.04 21.90 4.95
C THR A 76 17.47 23.29 5.19
N LEU A 77 17.45 23.72 6.46
CA LEU A 77 17.15 25.10 6.81
C LEU A 77 18.35 25.94 6.33
N ASP A 78 18.23 26.55 5.15
CA ASP A 78 19.06 27.73 4.81
C ASP A 78 18.72 28.89 5.77
#